data_AF-A0A6P0Z916-F1
#
_entry.id   AF-A0A6P0Z916-F1
#
_cell.length_a   1.000
_cell.length_b   1.000
_cell.length_c   1.000
_cell.angle_alpha   90.00
_cell.angle_beta   90.00
_cell.angle_gamma   90.00
#
_symmetry.space_group_name_H-M   'P 1'
#
loop_
_entity.id
_entity.type
_entity.pdbx_description
1 polymer ?
#
loop_
_entity_poly.entity_id
_entity_poly.type
_entity_poly.pdbx_seq_one_letter_code
_entity_poly.pdbx_strand_id
1 'polypeptide(L)'
;QAIQLIKAFEQATDNYMPQPYPGKITLFLASELRINNSPTLEELAEKGLEIHEIPGYHLSMFKEPNVKVLTEKLKACLETVQTDNSKTNIKANKGV
;
A
#
# COMPACT_ATOMS: atom_id res chain seq x y z
N GLN A 1 -16.99 26.84 -5.09
CA GLN A 1 -16.47 26.17 -3.87
C GLN A 1 -15.57 24.97 -4.23
N ALA A 2 -15.98 24.03 -5.09
CA ALA A 2 -15.15 22.89 -5.49
C ALA A 2 -13.79 23.24 -6.13
N ILE A 3 -13.71 24.31 -6.94
CA ILE A 3 -12.47 24.73 -7.62
C ILE A 3 -11.34 25.07 -6.64
N GLN A 4 -11.64 25.67 -5.49
CA GLN A 4 -10.60 26.03 -4.51
C GLN A 4 -10.04 24.79 -3.80
N LEU A 5 -10.88 23.79 -3.55
CA LEU A 5 -10.46 22.54 -2.92
C LEU A 5 -9.53 21.73 -3.84
N ILE A 6 -9.85 21.64 -5.14
CA ILE A 6 -9.02 20.95 -6.13
C ILE A 6 -7.63 21.62 -6.20
N LYS A 7 -7.58 22.95 -6.29
CA LYS A 7 -6.33 23.71 -6.29
C LYS A 7 -5.48 23.46 -5.04
N ALA A 8 -6.11 23.34 -3.87
CA ALA A 8 -5.39 23.03 -2.63
C ALA A 8 -4.76 21.63 -2.67
N PHE A 9 -5.44 20.63 -3.25
CA PHE A 9 -4.86 19.29 -3.42
C PHE A 9 -3.72 19.26 -4.43
N GLU A 10 -3.84 19.99 -5.54
CA GLU A 10 -2.77 20.15 -6.53
C GLU A 10 -1.52 20.78 -5.87
N GLN A 11 -1.69 21.92 -5.19
CA GLN A 11 -0.60 22.58 -4.48
C GLN A 11 0.04 21.71 -3.39
N ALA A 12 -0.76 20.95 -2.64
CA ALA A 12 -0.23 20.03 -1.64
C ALA A 12 0.60 18.90 -2.29
N THR A 13 0.17 18.40 -3.45
CA THR A 13 0.87 17.35 -4.21
C THR A 13 2.18 17.89 -4.76
N ASP A 14 2.16 19.08 -5.39
CA ASP A 14 3.34 19.69 -6.01
C ASP A 14 4.45 20.04 -4.99
N ASN A 15 4.06 20.38 -3.76
CA ASN A 15 4.99 20.75 -2.70
C ASN A 15 5.43 19.57 -1.81
N TYR A 16 4.85 18.38 -2.00
CA TYR A 16 5.19 17.22 -1.18
C TYR A 16 6.51 16.59 -1.64
N MET A 17 7.46 16.48 -0.73
CA MET A 17 8.73 15.76 -0.93
C MET A 17 8.71 14.44 -0.16
N PRO A 18 8.46 13.29 -0.83
CA PRO A 18 8.44 12.00 -0.16
C PRO A 18 9.76 11.72 0.57
N GLN A 19 9.66 11.16 1.78
CA GLN A 19 10.82 10.75 2.59
C GLN A 19 10.91 9.21 2.63
N PRO A 20 12.10 8.65 2.86
CA PRO A 20 12.25 7.22 3.09
C PRO A 20 11.34 6.73 4.22
N TYR A 21 10.72 5.58 3.98
CA TYR A 21 9.87 4.89 4.92
C TYR A 21 10.61 3.64 5.44
N PRO A 22 10.88 3.54 6.75
CA PRO A 22 11.66 2.44 7.33
C PRO A 22 10.92 1.10 7.36
N GLY A 23 9.69 1.07 6.85
CA GLY A 23 8.84 -0.11 6.79
C GLY A 23 8.80 -0.73 5.39
N LYS A 24 8.04 -1.82 5.30
CA LYS A 24 7.65 -2.42 4.03
C LYS A 24 6.40 -1.70 3.52
N ILE A 25 6.31 -1.42 2.23
CA ILE A 25 5.09 -0.91 1.61
C ILE A 25 4.40 -2.05 0.86
N THR A 26 3.10 -2.20 1.06
CA THR A 26 2.25 -3.08 0.25
C THR A 26 1.34 -2.21 -0.61
N LEU A 27 1.52 -2.28 -1.93
CA LEU A 27 0.79 -1.50 -2.91
C LEU A 27 -0.24 -2.37 -3.64
N PHE A 28 -1.52 -2.00 -3.55
CA PHE A 28 -2.57 -2.57 -4.41
C PHE A 28 -2.68 -1.71 -5.67
N LEU A 29 -2.34 -2.28 -6.83
CA LEU A 29 -2.21 -1.55 -8.08
C LEU A 29 -3.25 -2.02 -9.09
N ALA A 30 -3.96 -1.10 -9.74
CA ALA A 30 -4.86 -1.45 -10.84
C ALA A 30 -4.06 -2.05 -12.02
N SER A 31 -4.48 -3.19 -12.55
CA SER A 31 -3.74 -3.96 -13.58
C SER A 31 -3.57 -3.20 -14.89
N GLU A 32 -4.51 -2.29 -15.21
CA GLU A 32 -4.44 -1.45 -16.41
C GLU A 32 -3.57 -0.20 -16.23
N LEU A 33 -3.05 0.05 -15.02
CA LEU A 33 -2.17 1.19 -14.78
C LEU A 33 -0.74 0.84 -15.22
N ARG A 34 -0.15 1.66 -16.09
CA ARG A 34 1.29 1.62 -16.37
C ARG A 34 2.02 2.41 -15.30
N ILE A 35 2.97 1.80 -14.59
CA ILE A 35 3.81 2.51 -13.63
C ILE A 35 4.77 3.41 -14.43
N ASN A 36 4.41 4.67 -14.61
CA ASN A 36 5.28 5.67 -15.21
C ASN A 36 6.05 6.40 -14.09
N ASN A 37 7.31 6.02 -13.91
CA ASN A 37 8.46 6.80 -13.39
C ASN A 37 8.19 8.01 -12.46
N SER A 38 7.36 7.84 -11.43
CA SER A 38 7.50 8.57 -10.17
C SER A 38 8.69 7.97 -9.41
N PRO A 39 9.38 8.66 -8.47
CA PRO A 39 10.29 7.97 -7.53
C PRO A 39 9.57 6.72 -7.05
N THR A 40 10.12 5.56 -7.43
CA THR A 40 9.38 4.31 -7.27
C THR A 40 9.17 4.16 -5.78
N LEU A 41 7.95 3.80 -5.34
CA LEU A 41 7.71 3.49 -3.92
C LEU A 41 8.74 2.48 -3.37
N GLU A 42 9.38 1.73 -4.28
CA GLU A 42 10.54 0.89 -4.06
C GLU A 42 11.78 1.64 -3.53
N GLU A 43 12.12 2.82 -4.07
CA GLU A 43 13.22 3.67 -3.56
C GLU A 43 12.92 4.23 -2.17
N LEU A 44 11.63 4.45 -1.86
CA LEU A 44 11.20 4.98 -0.57
C LEU A 44 11.06 3.89 0.50
N ALA A 45 10.74 2.66 0.14
CA ALA A 45 10.48 1.58 1.09
C ALA A 45 11.77 0.86 1.49
N GLU A 46 12.36 1.21 2.63
CA GLU A 46 13.65 0.63 3.07
C GLU A 46 13.57 -0.89 3.32
N LYS A 47 12.40 -1.43 3.64
CA LYS A 47 12.17 -2.89 3.78
C LYS A 47 11.50 -3.51 2.55
N GLY A 48 11.50 -2.80 1.43
CA GLY A 48 11.00 -3.26 0.14
C GLY A 48 9.53 -2.94 -0.13
N LEU A 49 9.18 -3.06 -1.41
CA LEU A 49 7.84 -2.87 -1.95
C LEU A 49 7.25 -4.21 -2.38
N GLU A 50 6.03 -4.51 -1.94
CA GLU A 50 5.22 -5.63 -2.44
C GLU A 50 4.06 -5.08 -3.25
N ILE A 51 3.84 -5.61 -4.45
CA ILE A 51 2.77 -5.17 -5.35
C ILE A 51 1.74 -6.27 -5.54
N HIS A 52 0.47 -5.92 -5.35
CA HIS A 52 -0.69 -6.76 -5.59
C HIS A 52 -1.56 -6.16 -6.69
N GLU A 53 -1.56 -6.76 -7.87
CA GLU A 53 -2.40 -6.26 -8.97
C GLU A 53 -3.88 -6.56 -8.75
N ILE A 54 -4.74 -5.58 -9.00
CA ILE A 54 -6.21 -5.68 -8.94
C ILE A 54 -6.76 -5.44 -10.33
N PRO A 55 -7.68 -6.28 -10.84
CA PRO A 55 -8.21 -6.10 -12.18
C PRO A 55 -8.88 -4.73 -12.40
N GLY A 56 -8.69 -4.17 -13.59
CA GLY A 56 -9.32 -2.93 -14.05
C GLY A 56 -8.44 -1.68 -13.89
N TYR A 57 -9.11 -0.53 -13.87
CA TYR A 57 -8.53 0.81 -13.78
C TYR A 57 -8.58 1.37 -12.36
N HIS A 58 -7.90 2.50 -12.13
CA HIS A 58 -7.78 3.17 -10.82
C HIS A 58 -9.12 3.32 -10.07
N LEU A 59 -10.21 3.69 -10.76
CA LEU A 59 -11.52 3.81 -10.10
C LEU A 59 -12.34 2.51 -10.11
N SER A 60 -12.15 1.65 -11.11
CA SER A 60 -12.92 0.42 -11.22
C SER A 60 -12.42 -0.70 -10.31
N MET A 61 -11.18 -0.62 -9.82
CA MET A 61 -10.63 -1.58 -8.84
C MET A 61 -11.40 -1.59 -7.51
N PHE A 62 -12.11 -0.49 -7.21
CA PHE A 62 -12.95 -0.34 -6.01
C PHE A 62 -14.43 -0.71 -6.25
N LYS A 63 -14.78 -1.20 -7.44
CA LYS A 63 -16.14 -1.60 -7.81
C LYS A 63 -16.21 -3.09 -8.11
N GLU A 64 -17.40 -3.66 -8.03
CA GLU A 64 -17.64 -5.03 -8.46
C GLU A 64 -17.33 -5.21 -9.96
N PRO A 65 -16.75 -6.35 -10.37
CA PRO A 65 -16.35 -7.49 -9.53
C PRO A 65 -14.95 -7.35 -8.89
N ASN A 66 -14.21 -6.30 -9.22
CA ASN A 66 -12.77 -6.17 -8.91
C ASN A 66 -12.50 -5.95 -7.40
N VAL A 67 -13.42 -5.29 -6.71
CA VAL A 67 -13.32 -5.03 -5.26
C VAL A 67 -13.23 -6.31 -4.45
N LYS A 68 -13.82 -7.42 -4.94
CA LYS A 68 -13.67 -8.74 -4.33
C LYS A 68 -12.20 -9.17 -4.28
N VAL A 69 -11.48 -9.04 -5.40
CA VAL A 69 -10.04 -9.39 -5.45
C VAL A 69 -9.22 -8.48 -4.53
N LEU A 70 -9.53 -7.18 -4.49
CA LEU A 70 -8.87 -6.24 -3.57
C LEU A 70 -9.05 -6.67 -2.11
N THR A 71 -10.28 -6.95 -1.69
CA THR A 71 -10.58 -7.32 -0.31
C THR A 71 -9.98 -8.66 0.09
N GLU A 72 -9.97 -9.66 -0.80
CA GLU A 72 -9.32 -10.95 -0.55
C GLU A 72 -7.81 -10.78 -0.28
N LYS A 73 -7.11 -10.01 -1.13
CA LYS A 73 -5.67 -9.76 -0.95
C LYS A 73 -5.40 -8.93 0.31
N LEU A 74 -6.19 -7.89 0.56
CA LEU A 74 -6.05 -7.08 1.78
C LEU A 74 -6.23 -7.91 3.05
N LYS A 75 -7.24 -8.79 3.09
CA LYS A 75 -7.49 -9.69 4.21
C LYS A 75 -6.28 -10.59 4.48
N ALA A 76 -5.72 -11.20 3.43
CA ALA A 76 -4.52 -12.03 3.57
C ALA A 76 -3.33 -11.24 4.15
N CYS A 77 -3.08 -10.00 3.69
CA CYS A 77 -2.03 -9.15 4.24
C CYS A 77 -2.25 -8.80 5.73
N LEU A 78 -3.49 -8.61 6.16
CA LEU A 78 -3.78 -8.32 7.57
C LEU A 78 -3.62 -9.57 8.46
N GLU A 79 -3.97 -10.74 7.94
CA GLU A 79 -3.82 -12.02 8.65
C GLU A 79 -2.35 -12.41 8.84
N THR A 80 -1.48 -12.16 7.85
CA THR A 80 -0.04 -12.43 7.99
C THR A 80 0.59 -11.60 9.11
N VAL A 81 0.28 -10.31 9.18
CA VAL A 81 0.83 -9.42 10.23
C VAL A 81 0.31 -9.81 11.63
N GLN A 82 -0.95 -10.21 11.76
CA GLN A 82 -1.52 -10.64 13.04
C GLN A 82 -0.94 -11.98 13.54
N THR A 83 -0.67 -12.90 12.62
CA THR A 83 -0.07 -14.20 12.98
C THR A 83 1.41 -14.10 13.32
N ASP A 84 2.16 -13.17 12.70
CA ASP A 84 3.58 -12.97 13.00
C ASP A 84 3.82 -12.27 14.36
N ASN A 85 2.92 -11.36 14.75
CA ASN A 85 2.93 -10.79 16.11
C ASN A 85 2.66 -11.85 17.20
N SER A 86 1.93 -12.91 16.86
CA SER A 86 1.61 -14.01 17.80
C SER A 86 2.78 -14.99 18.00
N LYS A 87 3.70 -15.10 17.04
CA LYS A 87 4.89 -15.98 17.12
C LYS A 87 6.05 -15.37 17.92
N THR A 88 6.08 -14.05 18.06
CA THR A 88 7.19 -13.33 18.72
C THR A 88 7.15 -13.45 20.24
N ASN A 89 6.00 -13.76 20.84
CA ASN A 89 5.82 -13.88 22.30
C ASN A 89 6.10 -15.27 22.90
N ILE A 90 6.53 -16.27 22.11
CA ILE A 90 6.72 -17.66 22.60
C ILE A 90 8.20 -17.99 22.92
N LYS A 91 9.17 -17.11 22.62
CA LYS A 91 10.62 -17.41 22.81
C LYS A 91 11.32 -16.75 24.00
N ALA A 92 10.60 -16.11 24.92
CA ALA A 92 11.20 -15.50 26.11
C ALA A 92 10.81 -16.20 27.42
N ASN A 93 11.08 -17.51 27.53
CA ASN A 93 11.39 -18.12 28.84
C ASN A 93 11.95 -19.54 28.69
N LYS A 94 13.27 -19.66 28.57
CA LYS A 94 14.01 -20.86 28.99
C LYS A 94 15.37 -20.46 29.55
N GLY A 95 15.43 -20.40 30.88
CA GLY A 95 16.54 -20.84 31.72
C GLY A 95 17.86 -20.06 31.67
N VAL A 96 18.18 -19.38 32.78
CA VAL A 96 19.26 -19.78 33.71
C VAL A 96 18.77 -19.53 35.13
#